data_AF-M3HCT8-F1
#
_entry.id   AF-M3HCT8-F1
#
_cell.length_a   1.000
_cell.length_b   1.000
_cell.length_c   1.000
_cell.angle_alpha   90.00
_cell.angle_beta   90.00
_cell.angle_gamma   90.00
#
_symmetry.space_group_name_H-M   'P 1'
#
loop_
_entity.id
_entity.type
_entity.pdbx_description
1 polymer ?
#
loop_
_entity_poly.entity_id
_entity_poly.type
_entity_poly.pdbx_seq_one_letter_code
_entity_poly.pdbx_strand_id
1 'polypeptide(L)'
;MEDPKITELKLTKDRIFAEFPDKFLKIVFIGKNGKILKEDQLEFRSSYQFQNEDEYVIVKVTFSSGYIYSNPFYRTSSSDTK
;
A
#
# COMPACT_ATOMS: atom_id res chain seq x y z
N MET A 1 10.78 -9.39 19.80
CA MET A 1 10.14 -8.33 19.00
C MET A 1 8.93 -8.97 18.33
N GLU A 2 7.76 -8.34 18.41
CA GLU A 2 6.56 -8.83 17.72
C GLU A 2 6.57 -8.38 16.26
N ASP A 3 6.12 -9.25 15.36
CA ASP A 3 5.96 -8.92 13.95
C ASP A 3 4.88 -7.83 13.78
N PRO A 4 5.07 -6.89 12.83
CA PRO A 4 4.08 -5.85 12.56
C PRO A 4 2.76 -6.47 12.12
N LYS A 5 1.69 -6.18 12.86
CA LYS A 5 0.34 -6.67 12.61
C LYS A 5 -0.34 -5.82 11.54
N ILE A 6 -1.23 -6.45 10.75
CA ILE A 6 -1.99 -5.79 9.69
C ILE A 6 -3.47 -5.88 10.05
N THR A 7 -4.14 -4.73 10.14
CA THR A 7 -5.61 -4.71 10.26
C THR A 7 -6.20 -4.92 8.88
N GLU A 8 -5.74 -4.15 7.89
CA GLU A 8 -6.20 -4.24 6.53
C GLU A 8 -5.12 -3.84 5.53
N LEU A 9 -4.94 -4.62 4.48
CA LEU A 9 -4.15 -4.25 3.30
C LEU A 9 -4.81 -4.84 2.07
N LYS A 10 -5.59 -4.03 1.35
CA LYS A 10 -6.41 -4.50 0.24
C LYS A 10 -6.47 -3.50 -0.91
N LEU A 11 -6.76 -4.02 -2.10
CA LEU A 11 -7.18 -3.24 -3.26
C LEU A 11 -8.71 -3.27 -3.33
N THR A 12 -9.33 -2.11 -3.44
CA THR A 12 -10.78 -1.97 -3.69
C THR A 12 -10.98 -1.10 -4.92
N LYS A 13 -11.43 -1.71 -6.02
CA LYS A 13 -11.47 -1.09 -7.35
C LYS A 13 -10.07 -0.57 -7.72
N ASP A 14 -9.90 0.74 -7.74
CA ASP A 14 -8.65 1.41 -8.10
C ASP A 14 -7.95 2.05 -6.90
N ARG A 15 -8.34 1.70 -5.66
CA ARG A 15 -7.78 2.28 -4.45
C ARG A 15 -7.19 1.23 -3.53
N ILE A 16 -5.92 1.40 -3.19
CA ILE A 16 -5.23 0.61 -2.16
C ILE A 16 -5.54 1.24 -0.81
N PHE A 17 -5.97 0.42 0.13
CA PHE A 17 -6.18 0.78 1.53
C PHE A 17 -5.22 0.00 2.41
N ALA A 18 -4.54 0.70 3.31
CA ALA A 18 -3.63 0.14 4.29
C ALA A 18 -3.99 0.69 5.68
N GLU A 19 -4.26 -0.20 6.62
CA GLU A 19 -4.61 0.11 8.01
C GLU A 19 -3.88 -0.85 8.95
N PHE A 20 -3.35 -0.31 10.03
CA PHE A 20 -2.54 -1.03 11.00
C PHE A 20 -3.01 -0.70 12.42
N PRO A 21 -2.88 -1.64 13.37
CA PRO A 21 -3.24 -1.39 14.76
C PRO A 21 -2.28 -0.41 15.45
N ASP A 22 -1.04 -0.32 14.94
CA ASP A 22 0.01 0.57 15.44
C ASP A 22 0.34 1.67 14.44
N LYS A 23 0.84 2.81 14.94
CA LYS A 23 1.36 3.87 14.07
C LYS A 23 2.59 3.37 13.32
N PHE A 24 2.55 3.46 12.00
CA PHE A 24 3.76 3.28 11.21
C PHE A 24 4.65 4.52 11.33
N LEU A 25 5.96 4.31 11.26
CA LEU A 25 6.92 5.40 11.11
C LEU A 25 6.78 6.02 9.72
N LYS A 26 6.63 5.18 8.70
CA LYS A 26 6.54 5.60 7.30
C LYS A 26 5.80 4.57 6.46
N ILE A 27 4.92 5.03 5.58
CA ILE A 27 4.36 4.23 4.49
C ILE A 27 4.70 4.88 3.15
N VAL A 28 5.09 4.05 2.17
CA VAL A 28 5.44 4.47 0.82
C VAL A 28 4.66 3.63 -0.19
N PHE A 29 3.99 4.31 -1.11
CA PHE A 29 3.41 3.72 -2.31
C PHE A 29 4.41 3.89 -3.45
N ILE A 30 4.85 2.77 -4.02
CA ILE A 30 5.98 2.70 -4.94
C ILE A 30 5.45 2.21 -6.29
N GLY A 31 5.61 3.04 -7.32
CA GLY A 31 5.28 2.70 -8.70
C GLY A 31 6.46 2.11 -9.46
N LYS A 32 6.28 2.04 -10.79
CA LYS A 32 7.30 1.57 -11.73
C LYS A 32 8.64 2.29 -11.52
N ASN A 33 9.75 1.57 -11.73
CA ASN A 33 11.12 2.06 -11.58
C ASN A 33 11.44 2.62 -10.18
N GLY A 34 10.67 2.23 -9.15
CA GLY A 34 10.86 2.72 -7.80
C GLY A 34 10.37 4.15 -7.56
N LYS A 35 9.54 4.72 -8.47
CA LYS A 35 8.95 6.06 -8.29
C LYS A 35 8.10 6.09 -7.02
N ILE A 36 8.39 7.02 -6.12
CA ILE A 36 7.53 7.25 -4.95
C ILE A 36 6.28 8.00 -5.42
N LEU A 37 5.12 7.36 -5.30
CA LEU A 37 3.82 7.90 -5.70
C LEU A 37 3.15 8.66 -4.55
N LYS A 38 3.32 8.16 -3.33
CA LYS A 38 2.84 8.79 -2.11
C LYS A 38 3.67 8.33 -0.92
N GLU A 39 3.82 9.22 0.06
CA GLU A 39 4.43 8.94 1.34
C GLU A 39 3.62 9.59 2.46
N ASP A 40 3.36 8.84 3.53
CA ASP A 40 2.81 9.38 4.79
C ASP A 40 3.65 8.86 5.98
N GLN A 41 3.60 9.56 7.11
CA GLN A 41 4.39 9.24 8.31
C GLN A 41 3.56 9.42 9.58
N LEU A 42 3.83 8.61 10.60
CA LEU A 42 3.24 8.70 11.95
C LEU A 42 1.70 8.60 12.01
N GLU A 43 1.12 7.87 11.05
CA GLU A 43 -0.31 7.61 10.92
C GLU A 43 -0.62 6.12 11.16
N PHE A 44 -1.90 5.79 11.36
CA PHE A 44 -2.38 4.40 11.45
C PHE A 44 -2.89 3.84 10.11
N ARG A 45 -3.26 4.73 9.20
CA ARG A 45 -3.89 4.38 7.92
C ARG A 45 -3.35 5.24 6.80
N SER A 46 -3.33 4.67 5.61
CA SER A 46 -3.11 5.41 4.38
C SER A 46 -3.81 4.74 3.22
N SER A 47 -3.95 5.48 2.14
CA SER A 47 -4.50 4.97 0.90
C SER A 47 -3.90 5.69 -0.28
N TYR A 48 -3.92 4.98 -1.42
CA TYR A 48 -3.46 5.49 -2.70
C TYR A 48 -4.45 5.11 -3.79
N GLN A 49 -4.77 6.08 -4.63
CA GLN A 49 -5.63 5.93 -5.79
C GLN A 49 -4.74 5.74 -7.02
N PHE A 50 -4.87 4.61 -7.72
CA PHE A 50 -4.17 4.38 -8.98
C PHE A 50 -4.44 5.53 -9.95
N GLN A 51 -3.37 6.02 -10.55
CA GLN A 51 -3.40 6.93 -11.69
C GLN A 51 -3.38 6.12 -12.99
N ASN A 52 -3.78 6.73 -14.10
CA ASN A 52 -3.85 6.03 -15.40
C ASN A 52 -2.49 5.52 -15.90
N GLU A 53 -1.40 6.13 -15.45
CA GLU A 53 -0.02 5.77 -15.78
C GLU A 53 0.57 4.68 -14.86
N ASP A 54 -0.11 4.33 -13.78
CA ASP A 54 0.38 3.35 -12.81
C ASP A 54 0.14 1.91 -13.31
N GLU A 55 1.20 1.25 -13.76
CA GLU A 55 1.15 -0.17 -14.14
C GLU A 55 0.93 -1.08 -12.93
N TYR A 56 1.63 -0.79 -11.83
CA TYR A 56 1.48 -1.46 -10.55
C TYR A 56 1.88 -0.51 -9.43
N VAL A 57 1.45 -0.84 -8.21
CA VAL A 57 1.84 -0.14 -7.00
C VAL A 57 2.23 -1.15 -5.92
N ILE A 58 3.37 -0.94 -5.29
CA ILE A 58 3.83 -1.71 -4.14
C ILE A 58 3.70 -0.84 -2.89
N VAL A 59 3.33 -1.45 -1.77
CA VAL A 59 3.25 -0.78 -0.47
C VAL A 59 4.42 -1.23 0.39
N LYS A 60 5.24 -0.28 0.84
CA LYS A 60 6.27 -0.50 1.86
C LYS A 60 5.90 0.26 3.13
N VAL A 61 5.81 -0.44 4.25
CA VAL A 61 5.50 0.15 5.56
C VAL A 61 6.64 -0.12 6.52
N THR A 62 7.07 0.89 7.26
CA THR A 62 8.15 0.81 8.25
C THR A 62 7.58 1.09 9.63
N PHE A 63 7.83 0.19 10.56
CA PHE A 63 7.52 0.29 11.99
C PHE A 63 8.83 0.31 12.77
N SER A 64 8.75 0.62 14.07
CA SER A 64 9.90 0.46 14.97
C SER A 64 10.32 -1.01 15.13
N SER A 65 9.37 -1.94 14.99
CA SER A 65 9.60 -3.38 15.13
C SER A 65 10.05 -4.08 13.84
N GLY A 66 9.91 -3.46 12.67
CA GLY A 66 10.20 -4.11 11.40
C GLY A 66 9.58 -3.39 10.20
N TYR A 67 9.48 -4.07 9.07
CA TYR A 67 8.86 -3.53 7.87
C TYR A 67 7.96 -4.56 7.18
N ILE A 68 6.94 -4.06 6.51
CA ILE A 68 6.06 -4.82 5.62
C ILE A 68 6.37 -4.39 4.19
N TYR A 69 6.46 -5.36 3.30
CA TYR A 69 6.58 -5.14 1.86
C TYR A 69 5.50 -5.97 1.17
N SER A 70 4.59 -5.30 0.46
CA SER A 70 3.50 -5.99 -0.23
C SER A 70 3.99 -6.61 -1.54
N ASN A 71 3.21 -7.57 -2.04
CA ASN A 71 3.24 -7.88 -3.47
C ASN A 71 2.73 -6.67 -4.28
N PRO A 72 3.10 -6.57 -5.58
CA PRO A 72 2.55 -5.55 -6.45
C PRO A 72 1.03 -5.68 -6.57
N PHE A 73 0.33 -4.57 -6.34
CA PHE A 73 -1.07 -4.41 -6.70
C PHE A 73 -1.13 -4.00 -8.17
N TYR A 74 -2.01 -4.65 -8.93
CA TYR A 74 -2.31 -4.29 -10.31
C TYR A 74 -3.73 -3.75 -10.37
N ARG A 75 -3.98 -2.81 -11.28
CA ARG A 75 -5.34 -2.33 -11.52
C ARG A 75 -6.19 -3.50 -12.01
N THR A 76 -7.28 -3.81 -11.29
CA THR A 76 -8.26 -4.77 -11.79
C THR A 76 -9.06 -4.06 -12.86
N SER A 77 -8.71 -4.24 -14.14
CA SER A 77 -9.62 -3.90 -15.22
C SER A 77 -10.88 -4.72 -15.00
N SER A 78 -12.01 -4.05 -14.75
CA SER A 78 -13.33 -4.66 -14.71
C SER A 78 -13.64 -5.24 -16.09
N SER A 79 -13.14 -6.44 -16.34
CA SER A 79 -13.50 -7.27 -17.49
C SER A 79 -14.07 -8.59 -16.97
N ASP A 80 -14.90 -8.51 -15.94
CA ASP A 80 -15.87 -9.56 -15.64
C ASP A 80 -17.04 -9.39 -16.60
N THR A 81 -16.83 -9.80 -17.85
CA THR A 81 -17.94 -10.24 -18.70
C THR A 81 -18.11 -11.72 -18.45
N LYS A 82 -19.10 -12.07 -17.64
CA LYS A 82 -19.67 -13.42 -17.60
C LYS A 82 -21.19 -13.30 -17.57
#